data_AF-A0A2N7TM34-F1
#
_entry.id   AF-A0A2N7TM34-F1
#
_cell.length_a   1.000
_cell.length_b   1.000
_cell.length_c   1.000
_cell.angle_alpha   90.00
_cell.angle_beta   90.00
_cell.angle_gamma   90.00
#
_symmetry.space_group_name_H-M   'P 1'
#
loop_
_entity.id
_entity.type
_entity.pdbx_description
1 polymer ?
#
loop_
_entity_poly.entity_id
_entity_poly.type
_entity_poly.pdbx_seq_one_letter_code
_entity_poly.pdbx_strand_id
1 'polypeptide(L)'
;MEPLLDATDIQGHVFPGFGTSHSVVIALQLRAPAEGRAALGHLLPEVTTMADSLHLKGSRREAAVAGLPRPMQQIPLLALSIAATALRAWGHDTSGFDLSFHMGMRADAASLGDPIGQDSIPVDWTFETSEDDRVDVLLIAGHSERVPLEQAVERWLSMLAPHWTPVLIEYGRRRAGDKEFFGFKDGISQPAMRGVTPGGEFVSRRVIAAEDPRSELFAKPGQLLIWPGSFLFGYPCQTSSLTQPGAKMPPPVPWMRNGSYLVFRRLLQNVRVFREAVTKMEQHLMEQGENVPEGWVSAHLVGRWPDGTPLTASPENADPDISDDQNRINNFRFFASLSPTPLAGGGDPPETIPAVPPDPLGFGCPRASHIRQVNPRDGISEIGQEHHSGKLMLRRGIAFGPEEEEMSDADRGLLFLSYQTSIVEQFKFVQVNWANATQRPTGDGADPIIGQNGTLDNERRIQLFSPSRRQQRCPLDGRWVVATGGGYFVVPSIGGLRHLLHVDEESPS
;
A
#
# COMPACT_ATOMS: atom_id res chain seq x y z
N MET A 1 -10.04 5.83 24.48
CA MET A 1 -11.37 5.96 23.87
C MET A 1 -11.20 5.87 22.36
N GLU A 2 -11.90 4.96 21.70
CA GLU A 2 -11.82 4.76 20.25
C GLU A 2 -12.75 5.74 19.53
N PRO A 3 -12.33 6.36 18.40
CA PRO A 3 -13.17 7.32 17.70
C PRO A 3 -14.31 6.63 16.96
N LEU A 4 -15.49 7.24 16.97
CA LEU A 4 -16.61 6.81 16.12
C LEU A 4 -16.33 7.21 14.67
N LEU A 5 -16.36 6.25 13.74
CA LEU A 5 -16.14 6.49 12.31
C LEU A 5 -17.47 6.45 11.55
N ASP A 6 -17.65 7.43 10.65
CA ASP A 6 -18.79 7.48 9.74
C ASP A 6 -18.57 6.52 8.55
N ALA A 7 -18.78 5.22 8.81
CA ALA A 7 -18.50 4.17 7.85
C ALA A 7 -19.38 4.25 6.58
N THR A 8 -20.52 4.93 6.64
CA THR A 8 -21.41 5.15 5.49
C THR A 8 -20.95 6.29 4.59
N ASP A 9 -20.15 7.22 5.10
CA ASP A 9 -19.63 8.36 4.33
C ASP A 9 -18.22 8.12 3.79
N ILE A 10 -17.44 7.22 4.38
CA ILE A 10 -16.07 6.90 3.93
C ILE A 10 -16.13 5.91 2.75
N GLN A 11 -15.36 6.13 1.69
CA GLN A 11 -15.23 5.16 0.59
C GLN A 11 -14.50 3.88 1.04
N GLY A 12 -15.05 2.71 0.67
CA GLY A 12 -14.61 1.41 1.19
C GLY A 12 -13.23 0.95 0.71
N HIS A 13 -12.71 1.49 -0.39
CA HIS A 13 -11.35 1.16 -0.84
C HIS A 13 -10.28 1.75 0.09
N VAL A 14 -10.54 2.92 0.69
CA VAL A 14 -9.66 3.54 1.70
C VAL A 14 -9.49 2.58 2.87
N PHE A 15 -10.60 2.19 3.49
CA PHE A 15 -10.60 1.20 4.56
C PHE A 15 -11.93 0.43 4.60
N PRO A 16 -11.92 -0.90 4.78
CA PRO A 16 -10.77 -1.78 4.93
C PRO A 16 -10.10 -2.15 3.59
N GLY A 17 -10.53 -1.58 2.45
CA GLY A 17 -10.19 -2.06 1.10
C GLY A 17 -11.13 -3.16 0.63
N PHE A 18 -11.16 -3.42 -0.68
CA PHE A 18 -12.11 -4.38 -1.29
C PHE A 18 -11.79 -5.86 -1.03
N GLY A 19 -10.51 -6.23 -1.00
CA GLY A 19 -10.09 -7.62 -0.76
C GLY A 19 -10.65 -8.61 -1.80
N THR A 20 -10.77 -8.16 -3.05
CA THR A 20 -11.29 -8.93 -4.19
C THR A 20 -10.17 -9.69 -4.90
N SER A 21 -10.53 -10.71 -5.69
CA SER A 21 -9.55 -11.51 -6.44
C SER A 21 -9.15 -10.84 -7.76
N HIS A 22 -10.06 -10.07 -8.34
CA HIS A 22 -9.83 -9.25 -9.52
C HIS A 22 -10.09 -7.79 -9.19
N SER A 23 -9.32 -6.91 -9.81
CA SER A 23 -9.59 -5.48 -9.80
C SER A 23 -9.18 -4.85 -11.12
N VAL A 24 -9.56 -3.60 -11.30
CA VAL A 24 -9.20 -2.79 -12.46
C VAL A 24 -8.95 -1.36 -11.99
N VAL A 25 -7.92 -0.74 -12.56
CA VAL A 25 -7.67 0.69 -12.46
C VAL A 25 -7.98 1.31 -13.81
N ILE A 26 -8.89 2.28 -13.81
CA ILE A 26 -9.30 3.04 -15.00
C ILE A 26 -8.88 4.48 -14.79
N ALA A 27 -7.89 4.93 -15.56
CA ALA A 27 -7.45 6.31 -15.58
C ALA A 27 -8.18 7.05 -16.70
N LEU A 28 -8.88 8.12 -16.36
CA LEU A 28 -9.74 8.86 -17.27
C LEU A 28 -9.27 10.31 -17.40
N GLN A 29 -9.31 10.82 -18.62
CA GLN A 29 -9.07 12.21 -18.95
C GLN A 29 -10.40 12.92 -19.24
N LEU A 30 -10.55 14.12 -18.70
CA LEU A 30 -11.75 14.95 -18.86
C LEU A 30 -11.70 15.70 -20.19
N ARG A 31 -12.72 15.52 -21.04
CA ARG A 31 -12.86 16.21 -22.34
C ARG A 31 -13.79 17.42 -22.29
N ALA A 32 -14.87 17.31 -21.51
CA ALA A 32 -15.90 18.34 -21.40
C ALA A 32 -16.15 18.62 -19.91
N PRO A 33 -15.64 19.73 -19.32
CA PRO A 33 -15.62 19.90 -17.88
C PRO A 33 -16.98 19.82 -17.19
N ALA A 34 -18.01 20.49 -17.71
CA ALA A 34 -19.33 20.54 -17.09
C ALA A 34 -20.08 19.21 -17.25
N GLU A 35 -20.15 18.71 -18.48
CA GLU A 35 -20.86 17.49 -18.84
C GLU A 35 -20.16 16.25 -18.28
N GLY A 36 -18.82 16.24 -18.26
CA GLY A 36 -18.04 15.16 -17.66
C GLY A 36 -18.24 15.09 -16.15
N ARG A 37 -18.36 16.24 -15.47
CA ARG A 37 -18.72 16.27 -14.04
C ARG A 37 -20.10 15.66 -13.79
N ALA A 38 -21.09 16.06 -14.59
CA ALA A 38 -22.45 15.52 -14.49
C ALA A 38 -22.49 14.01 -14.77
N ALA A 39 -21.81 13.56 -15.83
CA ALA A 39 -21.71 12.15 -16.19
C ALA A 39 -21.08 11.31 -15.07
N LEU A 40 -20.05 11.84 -14.40
CA LEU A 40 -19.41 11.19 -13.27
C LEU A 40 -20.35 11.06 -12.06
N GLY A 41 -21.28 12.01 -11.88
CA GLY A 41 -22.35 11.97 -10.88
C GLY A 41 -23.24 10.72 -10.98
N HIS A 42 -23.43 10.16 -12.16
CA HIS A 42 -24.21 8.93 -12.35
C HIS A 42 -23.56 7.68 -11.73
N LEU A 43 -22.24 7.69 -11.48
CA LEU A 43 -21.55 6.59 -10.79
C LEU A 43 -21.69 6.65 -9.27
N LEU A 44 -22.11 7.78 -8.71
CA LEU A 44 -22.12 7.98 -7.27
C LEU A 44 -22.93 6.91 -6.49
N PRO A 45 -24.13 6.47 -6.95
CA PRO A 45 -24.87 5.41 -6.26
C PRO A 45 -24.14 4.06 -6.22
N GLU A 46 -23.16 3.83 -7.11
CA GLU A 46 -22.37 2.59 -7.16
C GLU A 46 -21.09 2.68 -6.30
N VAL A 47 -20.72 3.86 -5.81
CA VAL A 47 -19.51 4.03 -4.98
C VAL A 47 -19.68 3.29 -3.65
N THR A 48 -18.81 2.33 -3.42
CA THR A 48 -18.88 1.43 -2.26
C THR A 48 -18.42 2.13 -1.00
N THR A 49 -19.21 2.02 0.06
CA THR A 49 -18.88 2.60 1.38
C THR A 49 -17.96 1.69 2.20
N MET A 50 -17.35 2.24 3.25
CA MET A 50 -16.61 1.51 4.26
C MET A 50 -17.52 0.52 5.01
N ALA A 51 -18.78 0.87 5.27
CA ALA A 51 -19.76 -0.01 5.89
C ALA A 51 -19.98 -1.28 5.05
N ASP A 52 -20.22 -1.13 3.74
CA ASP A 52 -20.43 -2.27 2.83
C ASP A 52 -19.19 -3.15 2.74
N SER A 53 -18.00 -2.52 2.66
CA SER A 53 -16.73 -3.24 2.60
C SER A 53 -16.40 -3.98 3.90
N LEU A 54 -16.72 -3.40 5.07
CA LEU A 54 -16.60 -4.07 6.36
C LEU A 54 -17.55 -5.26 6.45
N HIS A 55 -18.81 -5.07 6.07
CA HIS A 55 -19.82 -6.12 6.08
C HIS A 55 -19.38 -7.31 5.21
N LEU A 56 -19.00 -7.07 3.95
CA LEU A 56 -18.55 -8.11 3.04
C LEU A 56 -17.32 -8.87 3.57
N LYS A 57 -16.35 -8.17 4.17
CA LYS A 57 -15.18 -8.83 4.80
C LYS A 57 -15.56 -9.62 6.05
N GLY A 58 -16.49 -9.11 6.85
CA GLY A 58 -17.07 -9.80 8.00
C GLY A 58 -17.70 -11.14 7.58
N SER A 59 -18.62 -11.11 6.62
CA SER A 59 -19.30 -12.32 6.13
C SER A 59 -18.34 -13.34 5.51
N ARG A 60 -17.33 -12.88 4.75
CA ARG A 60 -16.27 -13.76 4.21
C ARG A 60 -15.47 -14.44 5.30
N ARG A 61 -15.17 -13.72 6.38
CA ARG A 61 -14.46 -14.26 7.54
C ARG A 61 -15.32 -15.27 8.30
N GLU A 62 -16.57 -14.96 8.56
CA GLU A 62 -17.52 -15.87 9.22
C GLU A 62 -17.67 -17.18 8.44
N ALA A 63 -17.82 -17.08 7.11
CA ALA A 63 -17.84 -18.26 6.24
C ALA A 63 -16.54 -19.06 6.35
N ALA A 64 -15.37 -18.41 6.31
CA ALA A 64 -14.07 -19.10 6.44
C ALA A 64 -13.92 -19.82 7.80
N VAL A 65 -14.32 -19.18 8.90
CA VAL A 65 -14.30 -19.79 10.24
C VAL A 65 -15.26 -20.99 10.33
N ALA A 66 -16.42 -20.89 9.67
CA ALA A 66 -17.41 -21.97 9.62
C ALA A 66 -17.08 -23.07 8.59
N GLY A 67 -15.99 -22.95 7.82
CA GLY A 67 -15.67 -23.89 6.73
C GLY A 67 -16.67 -23.83 5.56
N LEU A 68 -17.40 -22.73 5.41
CA LEU A 68 -18.41 -22.52 4.37
C LEU A 68 -17.78 -21.87 3.12
N PRO A 69 -18.39 -22.05 1.94
CA PRO A 69 -17.97 -21.35 0.73
C PRO A 69 -17.97 -19.84 0.92
N ARG A 70 -17.02 -19.16 0.26
CA ARG A 70 -16.95 -17.70 0.26
C ARG A 70 -18.26 -17.12 -0.30
N PRO A 71 -18.92 -16.17 0.39
CA PRO A 71 -20.12 -15.54 -0.12
C PRO A 71 -19.88 -14.94 -1.51
N MET A 72 -20.79 -15.25 -2.44
CA MET A 72 -20.74 -14.73 -3.80
C MET A 72 -20.94 -13.22 -3.78
N GLN A 73 -20.05 -12.50 -4.45
CA GLN A 73 -20.20 -11.06 -4.64
C GLN A 73 -21.13 -10.86 -5.85
N GLN A 74 -22.22 -10.10 -5.67
CA GLN A 74 -23.21 -9.90 -6.74
C GLN A 74 -22.86 -8.73 -7.66
N ILE A 75 -22.32 -7.66 -7.08
CA ILE A 75 -21.99 -6.42 -7.80
C ILE A 75 -20.52 -6.06 -7.60
N PRO A 76 -19.84 -5.49 -8.61
CA PRO A 76 -18.51 -4.91 -8.44
C PRO A 76 -18.50 -3.81 -7.38
N LEU A 77 -17.40 -3.73 -6.63
CA LEU A 77 -17.15 -2.62 -5.72
C LEU A 77 -16.45 -1.51 -6.51
N LEU A 78 -16.78 -0.25 -6.24
CA LEU A 78 -16.25 0.91 -6.96
C LEU A 78 -15.78 1.99 -5.98
N ALA A 79 -14.62 2.58 -6.27
CA ALA A 79 -14.11 3.78 -5.63
C ALA A 79 -13.70 4.80 -6.70
N LEU A 80 -13.82 6.07 -6.34
CA LEU A 80 -13.63 7.20 -7.24
C LEU A 80 -12.70 8.23 -6.59
N SER A 81 -11.72 8.67 -7.36
CA SER A 81 -10.76 9.68 -6.93
C SER A 81 -10.48 10.70 -8.04
N ILE A 82 -10.16 11.93 -7.65
CA ILE A 82 -10.13 13.10 -8.53
C ILE A 82 -8.76 13.78 -8.43
N ALA A 83 -8.14 14.09 -9.56
CA ALA A 83 -6.88 14.81 -9.61
C ALA A 83 -7.08 16.32 -9.47
N ALA A 84 -6.02 17.05 -9.14
CA ALA A 84 -6.08 18.50 -8.99
C ALA A 84 -6.47 19.23 -10.29
N THR A 85 -6.14 18.67 -11.45
CA THR A 85 -6.51 19.20 -12.78
C THR A 85 -8.03 19.20 -12.99
N ALA A 86 -8.72 18.11 -12.67
CA ALA A 86 -10.18 18.03 -12.72
C ALA A 86 -10.84 19.03 -11.75
N LEU A 87 -10.33 19.12 -10.50
CA LEU A 87 -10.85 20.09 -9.53
C LEU A 87 -10.75 21.53 -10.04
N ARG A 88 -9.60 21.90 -10.62
CA ARG A 88 -9.39 23.22 -11.23
C ARG A 88 -10.31 23.45 -12.43
N ALA A 89 -10.50 22.44 -13.27
CA ALA A 89 -11.44 22.51 -14.40
C ALA A 89 -12.90 22.73 -13.94
N TRP A 90 -13.24 22.33 -12.72
CA TRP A 90 -14.53 22.58 -12.08
C TRP A 90 -14.56 23.84 -11.20
N GLY A 91 -13.51 24.67 -11.24
CA GLY A 91 -13.47 25.96 -10.55
C GLY A 91 -13.03 25.90 -9.09
N HIS A 92 -12.50 24.77 -8.61
CA HIS A 92 -11.98 24.67 -7.25
C HIS A 92 -10.50 25.09 -7.18
N ASP A 93 -10.17 25.93 -6.21
CA ASP A 93 -8.77 26.22 -5.87
C ASP A 93 -8.14 25.02 -5.15
N THR A 94 -6.92 24.68 -5.57
CA THR A 94 -6.14 23.55 -5.03
C THR A 94 -4.91 24.01 -4.24
N SER A 95 -4.68 25.32 -4.11
CA SER A 95 -3.51 25.89 -3.43
C SER A 95 -3.42 25.54 -1.93
N GLY A 96 -4.56 25.31 -1.28
CA GLY A 96 -4.66 24.92 0.14
C GLY A 96 -4.54 23.41 0.40
N PHE A 97 -4.33 22.59 -0.64
CA PHE A 97 -4.14 21.15 -0.50
C PHE A 97 -2.66 20.80 -0.27
N ASP A 98 -2.36 19.51 -0.11
CA ASP A 98 -0.99 19.00 -0.06
C ASP A 98 -0.22 19.44 -1.32
N LEU A 99 1.01 19.92 -1.15
CA LEU A 99 1.81 20.50 -2.23
C LEU A 99 2.04 19.50 -3.38
N SER A 100 2.31 18.24 -3.07
CA SER A 100 2.49 17.19 -4.07
C SER A 100 1.21 16.95 -4.85
N PHE A 101 0.04 16.91 -4.18
CA PHE A 101 -1.24 16.81 -4.87
C PHE A 101 -1.52 18.01 -5.78
N HIS A 102 -1.29 19.23 -5.29
CA HIS A 102 -1.53 20.46 -6.04
C HIS A 102 -0.73 20.51 -7.35
N MET A 103 0.55 20.13 -7.28
CA MET A 103 1.48 20.10 -8.41
C MET A 103 1.28 18.89 -9.34
N GLY A 104 0.84 17.75 -8.81
CA GLY A 104 0.71 16.48 -9.53
C GLY A 104 2.01 15.66 -9.54
N MET A 105 1.89 14.35 -9.78
CA MET A 105 3.02 13.42 -9.63
C MET A 105 4.12 13.62 -10.68
N ARG A 106 3.78 14.02 -11.91
CA ARG A 106 4.77 14.30 -12.96
C ARG A 106 5.79 15.35 -12.50
N ALA A 107 5.34 16.40 -11.81
CA ALA A 107 6.21 17.43 -11.25
C ALA A 107 7.13 16.90 -10.13
N ASP A 108 6.69 15.85 -9.43
CA ASP A 108 7.45 15.20 -8.37
C ASP A 108 8.36 14.07 -8.87
N ALA A 109 8.22 13.60 -10.12
CA ALA A 109 8.85 12.37 -10.61
C ALA A 109 10.38 12.39 -10.42
N ALA A 110 11.04 13.52 -10.73
CA ALA A 110 12.47 13.70 -10.51
C ALA A 110 12.85 13.53 -9.03
N SER A 111 12.05 14.11 -8.12
CA SER A 111 12.28 14.00 -6.68
C SER A 111 12.01 12.60 -6.13
N LEU A 112 11.07 11.87 -6.74
CA LEU A 112 10.79 10.46 -6.44
C LEU A 112 11.93 9.54 -6.89
N GLY A 113 12.83 10.02 -7.75
CA GLY A 113 13.95 9.26 -8.28
C GLY A 113 13.67 8.58 -9.62
N ASP A 114 12.53 8.88 -10.26
CA ASP A 114 12.25 8.39 -11.61
C ASP A 114 13.25 9.04 -12.59
N PRO A 115 13.89 8.28 -13.50
CA PRO A 115 14.83 8.86 -14.46
C PRO A 115 14.15 9.84 -15.40
N ILE A 116 14.74 11.03 -15.57
CA ILE A 116 14.18 12.12 -16.35
C ILE A 116 14.92 12.29 -17.69
N GLY A 117 14.14 12.42 -18.77
CA GLY A 117 14.63 12.68 -20.12
C GLY A 117 14.96 14.16 -20.39
N GLN A 118 15.37 14.47 -21.62
CA GLN A 118 15.79 15.83 -22.02
C GLN A 118 14.65 16.87 -22.01
N ASP A 119 13.42 16.40 -22.11
CA ASP A 119 12.17 17.18 -22.10
C ASP A 119 11.57 17.35 -20.69
N SER A 120 12.29 16.95 -19.65
CA SER A 120 11.79 16.89 -18.27
C SER A 120 10.63 15.91 -18.05
N ILE A 121 10.44 14.96 -18.96
CA ILE A 121 9.46 13.87 -18.84
C ILE A 121 10.18 12.63 -18.33
N PRO A 122 9.58 11.85 -17.41
CA PRO A 122 10.17 10.59 -16.98
C PRO A 122 10.31 9.61 -18.16
N VAL A 123 11.49 9.02 -18.31
CA VAL A 123 11.89 8.24 -19.50
C VAL A 123 10.98 7.04 -19.75
N ASP A 124 10.50 6.38 -18.69
CA ASP A 124 9.77 5.12 -18.77
C ASP A 124 8.25 5.29 -18.63
N TRP A 125 7.76 6.51 -18.44
CA TRP A 125 6.33 6.74 -18.28
C TRP A 125 5.58 6.57 -19.62
N THR A 126 4.42 5.92 -19.54
CA THR A 126 3.56 5.57 -20.69
C THR A 126 2.27 6.37 -20.74
N PHE A 127 1.95 7.05 -19.64
CA PHE A 127 0.86 8.00 -19.48
C PHE A 127 1.30 9.09 -18.49
N GLU A 128 0.53 10.17 -18.35
CA GLU A 128 0.95 11.35 -17.58
C GLU A 128 2.30 11.91 -18.10
N THR A 129 2.47 11.93 -19.43
CA THR A 129 3.67 12.48 -20.07
C THR A 129 3.43 13.90 -20.58
N SER A 130 2.19 14.22 -20.95
CA SER A 130 1.75 15.45 -21.58
C SER A 130 0.34 15.85 -21.11
N GLU A 131 -0.22 16.90 -21.70
CA GLU A 131 -1.63 17.25 -21.45
C GLU A 131 -2.61 16.30 -22.15
N ASP A 132 -2.18 15.58 -23.20
CA ASP A 132 -3.04 14.72 -24.02
C ASP A 132 -3.33 13.36 -23.38
N ASP A 133 -2.50 12.95 -22.42
CA ASP A 133 -2.56 11.69 -21.66
C ASP A 133 -2.55 11.92 -20.14
N ARG A 134 -2.92 13.14 -19.69
CA ARG A 134 -3.10 13.41 -18.26
C ARG A 134 -4.29 12.63 -17.69
N VAL A 135 -4.24 12.36 -16.40
CA VAL A 135 -5.29 11.65 -15.66
C VAL A 135 -6.02 12.62 -14.75
N ASP A 136 -7.29 12.82 -15.04
CA ASP A 136 -8.17 13.73 -14.33
C ASP A 136 -8.99 13.01 -13.24
N VAL A 137 -9.33 11.74 -13.47
CA VAL A 137 -10.05 10.86 -12.53
C VAL A 137 -9.46 9.46 -12.57
N LEU A 138 -9.39 8.81 -11.42
CA LEU A 138 -9.04 7.39 -11.29
C LEU A 138 -10.20 6.64 -10.66
N LEU A 139 -10.75 5.67 -11.41
CA LEU A 139 -11.71 4.70 -10.90
C LEU A 139 -10.98 3.41 -10.52
N ILE A 140 -11.31 2.87 -9.36
CA ILE A 140 -10.80 1.59 -8.88
C ILE A 140 -11.99 0.70 -8.62
N ALA A 141 -12.03 -0.46 -9.27
CA ALA A 141 -13.10 -1.41 -9.07
C ALA A 141 -12.59 -2.81 -8.80
N GLY A 142 -13.39 -3.61 -8.09
CA GLY A 142 -13.01 -4.96 -7.68
C GLY A 142 -14.17 -5.95 -7.64
N HIS A 143 -13.89 -7.19 -8.02
CA HIS A 143 -14.84 -8.29 -7.98
C HIS A 143 -14.17 -9.63 -7.66
N SER A 144 -14.92 -10.58 -7.09
CA SER A 144 -14.42 -11.95 -6.85
C SER A 144 -14.12 -12.70 -8.16
N GLU A 145 -14.74 -12.27 -9.26
CA GLU A 145 -14.70 -12.91 -10.58
C GLU A 145 -14.46 -11.88 -11.69
N ARG A 146 -13.78 -12.30 -12.75
CA ARG A 146 -13.37 -11.44 -13.86
C ARG A 146 -14.52 -10.94 -14.73
N VAL A 147 -15.42 -11.83 -15.16
CA VAL A 147 -16.46 -11.49 -16.15
C VAL A 147 -17.43 -10.41 -15.66
N PRO A 148 -17.98 -10.46 -14.43
CA PRO A 148 -18.85 -9.39 -13.93
C PRO A 148 -18.13 -8.04 -13.79
N LEU A 149 -16.81 -8.06 -13.54
CA LEU A 149 -16.01 -6.84 -13.48
C LEU A 149 -15.87 -6.22 -14.89
N GLU A 150 -15.49 -7.01 -15.89
CA GLU A 150 -15.37 -6.55 -17.28
C GLU A 150 -16.67 -5.96 -17.80
N GLN A 151 -17.80 -6.62 -17.53
CA GLN A 151 -19.13 -6.11 -17.90
C GLN A 151 -19.45 -4.76 -17.24
N ALA A 152 -19.06 -4.54 -15.98
CA ALA A 152 -19.28 -3.25 -15.33
C ALA A 152 -18.37 -2.16 -15.90
N VAL A 153 -17.11 -2.49 -16.22
CA VAL A 153 -16.20 -1.56 -16.89
C VAL A 153 -16.77 -1.09 -18.22
N GLU A 154 -17.26 -2.01 -19.07
CA GLU A 154 -17.88 -1.66 -20.35
C GLU A 154 -19.08 -0.72 -20.18
N ARG A 155 -19.95 -1.00 -19.19
CA ARG A 155 -21.10 -0.12 -18.88
C ARG A 155 -20.66 1.27 -18.44
N TRP A 156 -19.71 1.37 -17.51
CA TRP A 156 -19.24 2.66 -17.01
C TRP A 156 -18.55 3.48 -18.11
N LEU A 157 -17.69 2.88 -18.91
CA LEU A 157 -17.03 3.57 -20.02
C LEU A 157 -18.04 4.06 -21.07
N SER A 158 -19.06 3.25 -21.36
CA SER A 158 -20.14 3.64 -22.27
C SER A 158 -20.96 4.82 -21.72
N MET A 159 -21.23 4.83 -20.42
CA MET A 159 -21.96 5.91 -19.75
C MET A 159 -21.16 7.22 -19.65
N LEU A 160 -19.84 7.13 -19.50
CA LEU A 160 -18.97 8.30 -19.38
C LEU A 160 -18.58 8.91 -20.72
N ALA A 161 -18.76 8.18 -21.83
CA ALA A 161 -18.55 8.70 -23.18
C ALA A 161 -19.66 9.71 -23.57
N PRO A 162 -19.36 10.76 -24.36
CA PRO A 162 -18.05 11.12 -24.92
C PRO A 162 -17.20 12.03 -24.01
N HIS A 163 -17.65 12.30 -22.78
CA HIS A 163 -17.08 13.35 -21.92
C HIS A 163 -15.78 12.96 -21.23
N TRP A 164 -15.51 11.65 -21.15
CA TRP A 164 -14.28 11.08 -20.61
C TRP A 164 -13.62 10.17 -21.64
N THR A 165 -12.29 10.19 -21.68
CA THR A 165 -11.48 9.26 -22.49
C THR A 165 -10.61 8.40 -21.57
N PRO A 166 -10.63 7.07 -21.72
CA PRO A 166 -9.68 6.22 -21.00
C PRO A 166 -8.26 6.43 -21.51
N VAL A 167 -7.34 6.72 -20.59
CA VAL A 167 -5.89 6.80 -20.81
C VAL A 167 -5.23 5.47 -20.45
N LEU A 168 -5.73 4.82 -19.39
CA LEU A 168 -5.28 3.50 -18.95
C LEU A 168 -6.48 2.69 -18.48
N ILE A 169 -6.52 1.42 -18.88
CA ILE A 169 -7.39 0.40 -18.28
C ILE A 169 -6.49 -0.79 -17.97
N GLU A 170 -6.08 -0.93 -16.70
CA GLU A 170 -5.16 -1.99 -16.27
C GLU A 170 -5.89 -2.93 -15.33
N TYR A 171 -5.99 -4.20 -15.73
CA TYR A 171 -6.59 -5.25 -14.92
C TYR A 171 -5.54 -5.87 -14.00
N GLY A 172 -5.88 -5.93 -12.72
CA GLY A 172 -5.11 -6.62 -11.70
C GLY A 172 -5.75 -7.94 -11.28
N ARG A 173 -4.92 -8.88 -10.83
CA ARG A 173 -5.36 -10.12 -10.21
C ARG A 173 -4.54 -10.46 -8.98
N ARG A 174 -5.21 -11.01 -7.99
CA ARG A 174 -4.56 -11.64 -6.84
C ARG A 174 -3.92 -12.95 -7.31
N ARG A 175 -2.61 -13.07 -7.16
CA ARG A 175 -1.86 -14.28 -7.52
C ARG A 175 -1.92 -15.32 -6.40
N ALA A 176 -1.57 -16.56 -6.74
CA ALA A 176 -1.54 -17.66 -5.77
C ALA A 176 -0.63 -17.34 -4.59
N GLY A 177 -1.08 -17.64 -3.37
CA GLY A 177 -0.33 -17.38 -2.14
C GLY A 177 -0.09 -15.89 -1.85
N ASP A 178 -0.83 -14.97 -2.47
CA ASP A 178 -0.69 -13.52 -2.32
C ASP A 178 0.67 -12.97 -2.76
N LYS A 179 1.29 -13.64 -3.74
CA LYS A 179 2.64 -13.29 -4.18
C LYS A 179 2.68 -12.17 -5.22
N GLU A 180 3.57 -11.20 -5.05
CA GLU A 180 3.96 -10.29 -6.13
C GLU A 180 4.94 -10.97 -7.12
N PHE A 181 5.26 -10.30 -8.24
CA PHE A 181 5.94 -10.98 -9.35
C PHE A 181 7.39 -11.40 -9.11
N PHE A 182 8.08 -10.87 -8.11
CA PHE A 182 9.37 -11.42 -7.65
C PHE A 182 9.22 -12.69 -6.81
N GLY A 183 7.99 -13.08 -6.44
CA GLY A 183 7.66 -14.35 -5.80
C GLY A 183 7.38 -14.25 -4.30
N PHE A 184 7.26 -13.05 -3.73
CA PHE A 184 7.10 -12.81 -2.30
C PHE A 184 5.64 -12.55 -1.91
N LYS A 185 5.19 -13.17 -0.82
CA LYS A 185 3.88 -12.88 -0.22
C LYS A 185 3.79 -11.39 0.20
N ASP A 186 2.87 -10.65 -0.39
CA ASP A 186 2.60 -9.23 -0.09
C ASP A 186 1.30 -9.08 0.73
N GLY A 187 0.96 -7.87 1.13
CA GLY A 187 -0.25 -7.54 1.89
C GLY A 187 -0.18 -7.90 3.38
N ILE A 188 0.95 -8.45 3.86
CA ILE A 188 1.13 -8.91 5.25
C ILE A 188 1.06 -7.75 6.25
N SER A 189 1.96 -6.78 6.11
CA SER A 189 2.11 -5.68 7.08
C SER A 189 1.36 -4.44 6.62
N GLN A 190 0.15 -4.27 7.15
CA GLN A 190 -0.69 -3.08 7.00
C GLN A 190 -0.97 -2.49 8.39
N PRO A 191 -0.92 -1.15 8.57
CA PRO A 191 -1.35 -0.57 9.84
C PRO A 191 -2.82 -0.91 10.10
N ALA A 192 -3.16 -1.19 11.35
CA ALA A 192 -4.55 -1.30 11.77
C ALA A 192 -5.06 0.10 12.11
N MET A 193 -6.31 0.38 11.74
CA MET A 193 -6.94 1.66 12.06
C MET A 193 -7.72 1.54 13.38
N ARG A 194 -7.53 2.54 14.25
CA ARG A 194 -8.38 2.76 15.43
C ARG A 194 -9.80 3.14 15.01
N GLY A 195 -10.76 2.94 15.91
CA GLY A 195 -12.13 3.37 15.75
C GLY A 195 -13.16 2.26 15.77
N VAL A 196 -14.41 2.70 15.94
CA VAL A 196 -15.59 1.85 16.00
C VAL A 196 -16.64 2.33 15.01
N THR A 197 -17.47 1.40 14.54
CA THR A 197 -18.69 1.72 13.78
C THR A 197 -19.77 2.30 14.74
N PRO A 198 -20.86 2.88 14.22
CA PRO A 198 -22.02 3.26 15.05
C PRO A 198 -22.61 2.11 15.89
N GLY A 199 -22.43 0.86 15.44
CA GLY A 199 -22.81 -0.34 16.20
C GLY A 199 -21.84 -0.71 17.34
N GLY A 200 -20.77 0.05 17.54
CA GLY A 200 -19.77 -0.20 18.60
C GLY A 200 -18.70 -1.23 18.23
N GLU A 201 -18.70 -1.76 17.01
CA GLU A 201 -17.74 -2.77 16.56
C GLU A 201 -16.42 -2.12 16.15
N PHE A 202 -15.28 -2.71 16.56
CA PHE A 202 -13.97 -2.24 16.11
C PHE A 202 -13.82 -2.42 14.60
N VAL A 203 -13.40 -1.36 13.91
CA VAL A 203 -13.17 -1.40 12.45
C VAL A 203 -11.95 -2.25 12.09
N SER A 204 -11.02 -2.42 13.02
CA SER A 204 -9.92 -3.38 12.93
C SER A 204 -10.07 -4.44 14.02
N ARG A 205 -10.06 -5.72 13.64
CA ARG A 205 -10.15 -6.84 14.58
C ARG A 205 -9.07 -6.76 15.66
N ARG A 206 -9.49 -6.92 16.92
CA ARG A 206 -8.60 -7.04 18.10
C ARG A 206 -8.48 -8.52 18.47
N VAL A 207 -7.26 -9.04 18.57
CA VAL A 207 -7.03 -10.47 18.88
C VAL A 207 -6.08 -10.70 20.06
N ILE A 208 -5.45 -9.66 20.58
CA ILE A 208 -4.61 -9.74 21.79
C ILE A 208 -5.54 -9.72 23.02
N ALA A 209 -5.25 -10.52 24.04
CA ALA A 209 -6.00 -10.54 25.29
C ALA A 209 -6.11 -9.13 25.90
N ALA A 210 -7.28 -8.76 26.41
CA ALA A 210 -7.58 -7.39 26.85
C ALA A 210 -6.75 -6.96 28.08
N GLU A 211 -6.33 -7.95 28.88
CA GLU A 211 -5.52 -7.77 30.08
C GLU A 211 -4.04 -7.49 29.73
N ASP A 212 -3.62 -7.81 28.51
CA ASP A 212 -2.27 -7.51 28.04
C ASP A 212 -2.17 -6.04 27.59
N PRO A 213 -1.23 -5.24 28.12
CA PRO A 213 -1.07 -3.83 27.74
C PRO A 213 -0.82 -3.62 26.24
N ARG A 214 -0.32 -4.63 25.51
CA ARG A 214 -0.12 -4.57 24.06
C ARG A 214 -1.43 -4.52 23.28
N SER A 215 -2.56 -4.92 23.87
CA SER A 215 -3.88 -4.82 23.23
C SER A 215 -4.26 -3.37 22.93
N GLU A 216 -3.73 -2.40 23.69
CA GLU A 216 -3.90 -0.98 23.39
C GLU A 216 -3.05 -0.51 22.22
N LEU A 217 -1.88 -1.13 22.00
CA LEU A 217 -0.92 -0.73 20.96
C LEU A 217 -1.14 -1.46 19.63
N PHE A 218 -1.61 -2.70 19.66
CA PHE A 218 -1.61 -3.58 18.51
C PHE A 218 -2.98 -4.25 18.32
N ALA A 219 -3.46 -4.30 17.09
CA ALA A 219 -4.70 -5.00 16.74
C ALA A 219 -4.50 -6.52 16.72
N LYS A 220 -3.35 -6.94 16.19
CA LYS A 220 -2.78 -8.29 16.19
C LYS A 220 -1.31 -8.20 16.57
N PRO A 221 -0.65 -9.27 17.03
CA PRO A 221 0.77 -9.22 17.35
C PRO A 221 1.60 -8.61 16.20
N GLY A 222 2.30 -7.51 16.47
CA GLY A 222 3.09 -6.73 15.49
C GLY A 222 2.30 -5.83 14.51
N GLN A 223 0.97 -5.82 14.55
CA GLN A 223 0.12 -4.94 13.73
C GLN A 223 -0.29 -3.69 14.51
N LEU A 224 0.47 -2.60 14.37
CA LEU A 224 0.31 -1.36 15.14
C LEU A 224 -1.05 -0.70 14.89
N LEU A 225 -1.64 -0.17 15.96
CA LEU A 225 -2.85 0.63 15.92
C LEU A 225 -2.56 2.10 15.70
N ILE A 226 -3.09 2.62 14.59
CA ILE A 226 -2.88 3.99 14.15
C ILE A 226 -4.17 4.79 14.26
N TRP A 227 -4.03 6.01 14.75
CA TRP A 227 -5.15 6.95 14.82
C TRP A 227 -5.62 7.35 13.40
N PRO A 228 -6.93 7.44 13.14
CA PRO A 228 -7.47 7.52 11.78
C PRO A 228 -7.09 8.79 11.03
N GLY A 229 -6.72 9.87 11.75
CA GLY A 229 -6.24 11.13 11.18
C GLY A 229 -4.98 11.00 10.32
N SER A 230 -4.30 9.85 10.36
CA SER A 230 -3.18 9.53 9.47
C SER A 230 -3.64 9.08 8.06
N PHE A 231 -4.93 8.74 7.92
CA PHE A 231 -5.51 8.21 6.68
C PHE A 231 -6.79 8.93 6.25
N LEU A 232 -7.52 9.55 7.18
CA LEU A 232 -8.81 10.21 6.97
C LEU A 232 -8.84 11.60 7.60
N PHE A 233 -9.34 12.61 6.88
CA PHE A 233 -9.52 13.95 7.43
C PHE A 233 -10.69 14.00 8.44
N GLY A 234 -10.56 14.85 9.45
CA GLY A 234 -11.57 15.07 10.50
C GLY A 234 -11.42 14.17 11.73
N TYR A 235 -10.42 13.28 11.74
CA TYR A 235 -10.17 12.33 12.83
C TYR A 235 -8.85 12.61 13.56
N PRO A 236 -8.69 12.15 14.82
CA PRO A 236 -7.47 12.35 15.58
C PRO A 236 -6.21 11.83 14.86
N CYS A 237 -5.15 12.62 14.86
CA CYS A 237 -3.86 12.25 14.27
C CYS A 237 -3.07 11.30 15.16
N GLN A 238 -2.14 10.57 14.53
CA GLN A 238 -1.10 9.85 15.23
C GLN A 238 -0.11 10.82 15.87
N THR A 239 0.34 10.52 17.08
CA THR A 239 1.38 11.27 17.78
C THR A 239 2.52 10.34 18.19
N SER A 240 3.60 10.90 18.74
CA SER A 240 4.67 10.14 19.39
C SER A 240 4.15 9.31 20.58
N SER A 241 3.06 9.73 21.22
CA SER A 241 2.34 8.90 22.18
C SER A 241 1.39 7.96 21.44
N LEU A 242 1.84 6.72 21.21
CA LEU A 242 1.15 5.75 20.35
C LEU A 242 -0.29 5.40 20.79
N THR A 243 -0.61 5.56 22.07
CA THR A 243 -1.93 5.25 22.66
C THR A 243 -2.80 6.49 22.90
N GLN A 244 -2.28 7.70 22.68
CA GLN A 244 -3.03 8.94 22.91
C GLN A 244 -3.38 9.64 21.59
N PRO A 245 -4.62 10.14 21.44
CA PRO A 245 -5.02 10.85 20.23
C PRO A 245 -4.35 12.22 20.14
N GLY A 246 -3.89 12.59 18.93
CA GLY A 246 -3.52 13.96 18.63
C GLY A 246 -4.71 14.86 18.31
N ALA A 247 -4.42 16.09 17.89
CA ALA A 247 -5.42 16.97 17.28
C ALA A 247 -6.07 16.29 16.06
N LYS A 248 -7.31 16.65 15.74
CA LYS A 248 -7.97 16.15 14.52
C LYS A 248 -7.27 16.71 13.29
N MET A 249 -7.03 15.87 12.29
CA MET A 249 -6.48 16.32 11.01
C MET A 249 -7.50 17.23 10.32
N PRO A 250 -7.23 18.54 10.14
CA PRO A 250 -8.18 19.41 9.47
C PRO A 250 -8.25 19.04 7.98
N PRO A 251 -9.45 18.97 7.37
CA PRO A 251 -9.54 18.84 5.93
C PRO A 251 -9.07 20.14 5.26
N PRO A 252 -8.43 20.08 4.08
CA PRO A 252 -8.00 21.30 3.36
C PRO A 252 -9.19 22.17 2.94
N VAL A 253 -10.35 21.55 2.74
CA VAL A 253 -11.64 22.19 2.42
C VAL A 253 -12.77 21.38 3.07
N PRO A 254 -13.93 21.98 3.43
CA PRO A 254 -14.97 21.29 4.20
C PRO A 254 -15.44 19.94 3.64
N TRP A 255 -15.59 19.82 2.31
CA TRP A 255 -16.05 18.61 1.64
C TRP A 255 -15.02 17.46 1.63
N MET A 256 -13.78 17.70 2.09
CA MET A 256 -12.76 16.66 2.26
C MET A 256 -12.82 15.95 3.62
N ARG A 257 -13.72 16.34 4.54
CA ARG A 257 -13.96 15.56 5.76
C ARG A 257 -14.30 14.11 5.39
N ASN A 258 -13.82 13.13 6.16
CA ASN A 258 -13.93 11.69 5.86
C ASN A 258 -13.22 11.24 4.56
N GLY A 259 -12.60 12.15 3.82
CA GLY A 259 -11.80 11.84 2.64
C GLY A 259 -10.33 11.53 2.96
N SER A 260 -9.58 11.23 1.92
CA SER A 260 -8.16 10.85 1.96
C SER A 260 -7.43 11.39 0.72
N TYR A 261 -6.09 11.37 0.72
CA TYR A 261 -5.33 11.39 -0.53
C TYR A 261 -5.04 9.97 -0.98
N LEU A 262 -5.04 9.74 -2.29
CA LEU A 262 -4.60 8.52 -2.94
C LEU A 262 -3.34 8.79 -3.75
N VAL A 263 -2.36 7.90 -3.61
CA VAL A 263 -1.20 7.79 -4.50
C VAL A 263 -1.40 6.56 -5.37
N PHE A 264 -1.24 6.70 -6.68
CA PHE A 264 -1.23 5.59 -7.63
C PHE A 264 0.09 5.57 -8.39
N ARG A 265 0.73 4.40 -8.47
CA ARG A 265 1.88 4.16 -9.34
C ARG A 265 1.74 2.84 -10.08
N ARG A 266 1.95 2.87 -11.40
CA ARG A 266 2.10 1.67 -12.21
C ARG A 266 3.57 1.27 -12.21
N LEU A 267 3.89 0.24 -11.43
CA LEU A 267 5.26 -0.23 -11.22
C LEU A 267 5.49 -1.51 -12.01
N LEU A 268 6.17 -1.41 -13.15
CA LEU A 268 6.64 -2.57 -13.91
C LEU A 268 7.70 -3.32 -13.10
N GLN A 269 7.63 -4.65 -13.08
CA GLN A 269 8.58 -5.53 -12.42
C GLN A 269 9.34 -6.37 -13.46
N ASN A 270 10.62 -6.09 -13.63
CA ASN A 270 11.53 -6.85 -14.48
C ASN A 270 11.99 -8.14 -13.77
N VAL A 271 11.11 -9.13 -13.69
CA VAL A 271 11.33 -10.36 -12.91
C VAL A 271 12.58 -11.13 -13.33
N ARG A 272 12.83 -11.25 -14.64
CA ARG A 272 14.04 -11.87 -15.18
C ARG A 272 15.31 -11.14 -14.73
N VAL A 273 15.32 -9.81 -14.83
CA VAL A 273 16.47 -8.98 -14.40
C VAL A 273 16.71 -9.11 -12.90
N PHE A 274 15.64 -9.15 -12.09
CA PHE A 274 15.74 -9.42 -10.65
C PHE A 274 16.37 -10.78 -10.37
N ARG A 275 15.90 -11.85 -11.02
CA ARG A 275 16.46 -13.21 -10.85
C ARG A 275 17.91 -13.29 -11.27
N GLU A 276 18.28 -12.70 -12.41
CA GLU A 276 19.67 -12.64 -12.87
C GLU A 276 20.57 -11.88 -11.87
N ALA A 277 20.09 -10.78 -11.29
CA ALA A 277 20.82 -10.02 -10.28
C ALA A 277 21.02 -10.83 -8.98
N VAL A 278 19.97 -11.52 -8.51
CA VAL A 278 20.04 -12.41 -7.34
C VAL A 278 21.06 -13.53 -7.59
N THR A 279 21.01 -14.21 -8.73
CA THR A 279 21.97 -15.28 -9.07
C THR A 279 23.41 -14.77 -9.10
N LYS A 280 23.65 -13.56 -9.63
CA LYS A 280 25.00 -12.95 -9.61
C LYS A 280 25.50 -12.67 -8.20
N MET A 281 24.63 -12.20 -7.30
CA MET A 281 25.00 -12.00 -5.89
C MET A 281 25.30 -13.32 -5.18
N GLU A 282 24.51 -14.37 -5.44
CA GLU A 282 24.74 -15.71 -4.90
C GLU A 282 26.09 -16.25 -5.36
N GLN A 283 26.40 -16.16 -6.66
CA GLN A 283 27.71 -16.53 -7.22
C GLN A 283 28.85 -15.74 -6.57
N HIS A 284 28.70 -14.42 -6.44
CA HIS A 284 29.70 -13.57 -5.79
C HIS A 284 29.98 -14.03 -4.35
N LEU A 285 28.96 -14.36 -3.57
CA LEU A 285 29.12 -14.85 -2.20
C LEU A 285 29.78 -16.24 -2.17
N MET A 286 29.42 -17.15 -3.08
CA MET A 286 30.05 -18.46 -3.21
C MET A 286 31.54 -18.36 -3.54
N GLU A 287 31.94 -17.41 -4.40
CA GLU A 287 33.35 -17.10 -4.69
C GLU A 287 34.12 -16.60 -3.47
N GLN A 288 33.44 -15.99 -2.49
CA GLN A 288 34.02 -15.63 -1.18
C GLN A 288 34.02 -16.79 -0.16
N GLY A 289 33.67 -18.00 -0.60
CA GLY A 289 33.62 -19.21 0.22
C GLY A 289 32.40 -19.30 1.14
N GLU A 290 31.32 -18.57 0.85
CA GLU A 290 30.06 -18.66 1.59
C GLU A 290 29.21 -19.83 1.07
N ASN A 291 28.51 -20.53 1.98
CA ASN A 291 27.46 -21.47 1.63
C ASN A 291 26.12 -20.74 1.65
N VAL A 292 25.62 -20.34 0.48
CA VAL A 292 24.40 -19.52 0.34
C VAL A 292 23.18 -20.42 0.13
N PRO A 293 22.22 -20.47 1.08
CA PRO A 293 20.98 -21.22 0.88
C PRO A 293 20.14 -20.65 -0.27
N GLU A 294 19.33 -21.50 -0.90
CA GLU A 294 18.40 -21.08 -1.94
C GLU A 294 17.45 -19.99 -1.43
N GLY A 295 17.31 -18.90 -2.19
CA GLY A 295 16.42 -17.79 -1.84
C GLY A 295 16.92 -16.92 -0.68
N TRP A 296 18.08 -17.22 -0.08
CA TRP A 296 18.64 -16.46 1.03
C TRP A 296 18.90 -15.00 0.62
N VAL A 297 19.53 -14.77 -0.54
CA VAL A 297 19.85 -13.41 -1.02
C VAL A 297 18.57 -12.60 -1.23
N SER A 298 17.61 -13.14 -1.99
CA SER A 298 16.37 -12.43 -2.29
C SER A 298 15.55 -12.16 -1.01
N ALA A 299 15.54 -13.11 -0.06
CA ALA A 299 14.95 -12.90 1.26
C ALA A 299 15.64 -11.76 2.03
N HIS A 300 16.96 -11.63 1.95
CA HIS A 300 17.75 -10.58 2.60
C HIS A 300 17.63 -9.20 1.91
N LEU A 301 17.24 -9.15 0.64
CA LEU A 301 16.87 -7.90 -0.03
C LEU A 301 15.48 -7.42 0.42
N VAL A 302 14.53 -8.34 0.59
CA VAL A 302 13.14 -8.00 0.96
C VAL A 302 12.99 -7.82 2.48
N GLY A 303 13.67 -8.65 3.28
CA GLY A 303 13.50 -8.80 4.73
C GLY A 303 12.55 -9.92 5.14
N ARG A 304 12.05 -10.72 4.18
CA ARG A 304 11.20 -11.89 4.37
C ARG A 304 11.55 -12.96 3.36
N TRP A 305 11.36 -14.21 3.73
CA TRP A 305 11.32 -15.32 2.79
C TRP A 305 10.14 -15.20 1.82
N PRO A 306 10.18 -15.85 0.64
CA PRO A 306 9.10 -15.80 -0.35
C PRO A 306 7.71 -16.23 0.17
N ASP A 307 7.66 -17.10 1.18
CA ASP A 307 6.42 -17.53 1.86
C ASP A 307 5.86 -16.46 2.82
N GLY A 308 6.63 -15.42 3.13
CA GLY A 308 6.29 -14.33 4.04
C GLY A 308 6.96 -14.40 5.42
N THR A 309 7.70 -15.45 5.74
CA THR A 309 8.39 -15.58 7.03
C THR A 309 9.40 -14.46 7.21
N PRO A 310 9.30 -13.62 8.27
CA PRO A 310 10.23 -12.52 8.48
C PRO A 310 11.59 -13.02 8.93
N LEU A 311 12.66 -12.47 8.33
CA LEU A 311 14.04 -12.82 8.67
C LEU A 311 14.38 -12.60 10.14
N THR A 312 13.74 -11.64 10.80
CA THR A 312 13.94 -11.40 12.24
C THR A 312 13.44 -12.56 13.10
N ALA A 313 12.41 -13.30 12.67
CA ALA A 313 11.89 -14.45 13.40
C ALA A 313 12.56 -15.77 12.98
N SER A 314 12.89 -15.92 11.70
CA SER A 314 13.63 -17.08 11.18
C SER A 314 14.68 -16.62 10.15
N PRO A 315 15.90 -16.29 10.60
CA PRO A 315 16.93 -15.72 9.72
C PRO A 315 17.56 -16.73 8.77
N GLU A 316 17.50 -18.02 9.12
CA GLU A 316 18.21 -19.07 8.37
C GLU A 316 17.33 -19.74 7.30
N ASN A 317 16.02 -19.87 7.54
CA ASN A 317 15.12 -20.61 6.65
C ASN A 317 13.69 -20.05 6.66
N ALA A 318 12.92 -20.33 5.61
CA ALA A 318 11.47 -20.20 5.63
C ALA A 318 10.86 -21.12 6.70
N ASP A 319 9.70 -20.73 7.25
CA ASP A 319 9.04 -21.43 8.35
C ASP A 319 7.51 -21.36 8.17
N PRO A 320 6.88 -22.44 7.67
CA PRO A 320 5.42 -22.52 7.50
C PRO A 320 4.61 -22.25 8.76
N ASP A 321 5.13 -22.62 9.94
CA ASP A 321 4.42 -22.38 11.20
C ASP A 321 4.34 -20.88 11.53
N ILE A 322 5.20 -20.06 10.90
CA ILE A 322 5.16 -18.59 10.96
C ILE A 322 4.39 -18.01 9.78
N SER A 323 4.64 -18.45 8.55
CA SER A 323 4.07 -17.85 7.34
C SER A 323 2.58 -18.16 7.11
N ASP A 324 2.08 -19.27 7.67
CA ASP A 324 0.66 -19.63 7.60
C ASP A 324 -0.16 -19.09 8.78
N ASP A 325 0.50 -18.65 9.86
CA ASP A 325 -0.15 -18.05 11.02
C ASP A 325 -0.19 -16.51 10.94
N GLN A 326 -1.40 -15.98 10.76
CA GLN A 326 -1.70 -14.54 10.69
C GLN A 326 -1.35 -13.75 11.96
N ASN A 327 -1.18 -14.42 13.10
CA ASN A 327 -0.77 -13.80 14.36
C ASN A 327 0.75 -13.90 14.59
N ARG A 328 1.48 -14.75 13.85
CA ARG A 328 2.96 -14.86 13.94
C ARG A 328 3.69 -14.13 12.84
N ILE A 329 3.17 -14.13 11.61
CA ILE A 329 3.85 -13.64 10.41
C ILE A 329 4.31 -12.17 10.50
N ASN A 330 3.70 -11.37 11.36
CA ASN A 330 4.08 -9.97 11.58
C ASN A 330 4.58 -9.65 12.99
N ASN A 331 4.63 -10.64 13.89
CA ASN A 331 4.98 -10.49 15.30
C ASN A 331 6.50 -10.37 15.53
N PHE A 332 7.10 -9.29 15.06
CA PHE A 332 8.51 -8.99 15.29
C PHE A 332 8.76 -7.50 15.46
N ARG A 333 9.92 -7.22 16.03
CA ARG A 333 10.51 -5.90 16.22
C ARG A 333 11.97 -5.99 15.80
N PHE A 334 12.57 -4.88 15.40
CA PHE A 334 13.97 -4.87 15.00
C PHE A 334 14.90 -4.64 16.18
N PHE A 335 14.52 -3.88 17.20
CA PHE A 335 15.46 -3.42 18.22
C PHE A 335 15.22 -4.01 19.61
N ALA A 336 13.96 -4.09 20.03
CA ALA A 336 13.58 -4.63 21.33
C ALA A 336 13.05 -6.07 21.21
N SER A 337 13.39 -6.91 22.19
CA SER A 337 12.83 -8.26 22.31
C SER A 337 11.31 -8.21 22.47
N LEU A 338 10.61 -9.16 21.88
CA LEU A 338 9.18 -9.36 22.13
C LEU A 338 8.97 -10.48 23.15
N SER A 339 8.23 -10.20 24.21
CA SER A 339 7.73 -11.22 25.14
C SER A 339 6.60 -12.04 24.48
N PRO A 340 6.31 -13.27 24.95
CA PRO A 340 5.18 -14.06 24.45
C PRO A 340 3.86 -13.27 24.53
N THR A 341 2.98 -13.38 23.51
CA THR A 341 1.75 -12.57 23.40
C THR A 341 0.50 -13.42 23.55
N PRO A 342 -0.30 -13.28 24.63
CA PRO A 342 -1.53 -14.03 24.80
C PRO A 342 -2.63 -13.52 23.86
N LEU A 343 -3.37 -14.44 23.24
CA LEU A 343 -4.49 -14.14 22.36
C LEU A 343 -5.82 -14.15 23.12
N ALA A 344 -6.74 -13.29 22.70
CA ALA A 344 -8.11 -13.27 23.19
C ALA A 344 -8.87 -14.51 22.70
N GLY A 345 -9.62 -15.16 23.59
CA GLY A 345 -10.49 -16.29 23.24
C GLY A 345 -9.77 -17.62 22.96
N GLY A 346 -8.48 -17.73 23.31
CA GLY A 346 -7.80 -19.03 23.41
C GLY A 346 -8.32 -19.81 24.63
N GLY A 347 -8.02 -21.12 24.72
CA GLY A 347 -8.40 -21.98 25.85
C GLY A 347 -7.90 -21.51 27.22
N ASP A 348 -7.99 -22.34 28.25
CA ASP A 348 -7.41 -22.05 29.56
C ASP A 348 -6.22 -23.00 29.82
N PRO A 349 -4.95 -22.55 29.71
CA PRO A 349 -4.51 -21.15 29.50
C PRO A 349 -4.64 -20.67 28.04
N PRO A 350 -4.70 -19.34 27.82
CA PRO A 350 -4.87 -18.77 26.48
C PRO A 350 -3.70 -19.11 25.57
N GLU A 351 -4.02 -19.35 24.29
CA GLU A 351 -3.03 -19.51 23.24
C GLU A 351 -2.05 -18.31 23.27
N THR A 352 -0.76 -18.61 23.25
CA THR A 352 0.28 -17.60 23.41
C THR A 352 1.25 -17.66 22.25
N ILE A 353 1.36 -16.55 21.52
CA ILE A 353 2.31 -16.40 20.43
C ILE A 353 3.74 -16.32 21.00
N PRO A 354 4.71 -17.10 20.48
CA PRO A 354 6.08 -17.10 20.98
C PRO A 354 6.79 -15.75 20.91
N ALA A 355 7.81 -15.60 21.76
CA ALA A 355 8.76 -14.49 21.73
C ALA A 355 9.60 -14.50 20.44
N VAL A 356 10.04 -13.33 19.99
CA VAL A 356 10.98 -13.16 18.87
C VAL A 356 12.17 -12.32 19.35
N PRO A 357 13.42 -12.78 19.13
CA PRO A 357 14.61 -12.02 19.54
C PRO A 357 14.78 -10.74 18.71
N PRO A 358 15.48 -9.73 19.25
CA PRO A 358 15.75 -8.50 18.52
C PRO A 358 16.90 -8.69 17.52
N ASP A 359 16.95 -7.82 16.52
CA ASP A 359 18.03 -7.77 15.52
C ASP A 359 18.51 -6.33 15.25
N PRO A 360 19.01 -5.62 16.27
CA PRO A 360 19.38 -4.20 16.14
C PRO A 360 20.54 -4.01 15.18
N LEU A 361 21.46 -5.00 15.12
CA LEU A 361 22.64 -4.98 14.27
C LEU A 361 22.38 -5.47 12.84
N GLY A 362 21.19 -6.01 12.54
CA GLY A 362 20.83 -6.44 11.19
C GLY A 362 21.56 -7.70 10.72
N PHE A 363 21.96 -8.57 11.66
CA PHE A 363 22.62 -9.84 11.33
C PHE A 363 21.64 -10.86 10.76
N GLY A 364 20.36 -10.80 11.17
CA GLY A 364 19.32 -11.67 10.62
C GLY A 364 18.58 -11.02 9.46
N CYS A 365 18.11 -9.79 9.65
CA CYS A 365 17.43 -8.98 8.65
C CYS A 365 18.24 -7.71 8.37
N PRO A 366 18.95 -7.63 7.22
CA PRO A 366 19.77 -6.48 6.87
C PRO A 366 19.04 -5.15 7.05
N ARG A 367 19.74 -4.13 7.53
CA ARG A 367 19.16 -2.79 7.74
C ARG A 367 18.72 -2.10 6.44
N ALA A 368 19.29 -2.50 5.30
CA ALA A 368 18.86 -2.09 3.96
C ALA A 368 17.67 -2.90 3.41
N SER A 369 17.23 -3.97 4.08
CA SER A 369 16.08 -4.77 3.63
C SER A 369 14.86 -3.89 3.39
N HIS A 370 14.13 -4.15 2.30
CA HIS A 370 12.98 -3.36 1.89
C HIS A 370 12.00 -3.07 3.05
N ILE A 371 11.54 -4.10 3.77
CA ILE A 371 10.57 -3.92 4.86
C ILE A 371 11.10 -3.08 6.03
N ARG A 372 12.42 -3.00 6.21
CA ARG A 372 13.09 -2.25 7.29
C ARG A 372 13.31 -0.80 6.89
N GLN A 373 13.52 -0.55 5.60
CA GLN A 373 13.58 0.79 5.01
C GLN A 373 12.22 1.48 5.02
N VAL A 374 11.16 0.79 4.55
CA VAL A 374 9.83 1.41 4.44
C VAL A 374 9.03 1.42 5.75
N ASN A 375 9.45 0.64 6.73
CA ASN A 375 8.90 0.68 8.09
C ASN A 375 9.97 0.25 9.10
N PRO A 376 10.75 1.19 9.65
CA PRO A 376 11.79 0.88 10.63
C PRO A 376 11.26 0.38 11.98
N ARG A 377 9.94 0.28 12.18
CA ARG A 377 9.28 -0.19 13.41
C ARG A 377 9.80 0.51 14.67
N ASP A 378 10.39 -0.26 15.58
CA ASP A 378 11.01 0.19 16.82
C ASP A 378 12.51 0.45 16.67
N GLY A 379 13.04 0.50 15.45
CA GLY A 379 14.42 0.84 15.17
C GLY A 379 14.74 2.32 15.41
N ILE A 380 16.02 2.66 15.26
CA ILE A 380 16.52 4.03 15.35
C ILE A 380 16.53 4.64 13.94
N SER A 381 16.09 5.90 13.82
CA SER A 381 16.16 6.70 12.59
C SER A 381 16.46 8.17 12.89
N GLU A 382 16.63 8.96 11.83
CA GLU A 382 16.84 10.40 11.89
C GLU A 382 15.66 11.20 12.47
N ILE A 383 14.45 10.63 12.45
CA ILE A 383 13.25 11.29 12.98
C ILE A 383 12.86 10.78 14.37
N GLY A 384 13.58 9.83 14.95
CA GLY A 384 13.20 9.19 16.21
C GLY A 384 12.11 8.11 16.05
N GLN A 385 12.20 7.07 16.88
CA GLN A 385 11.37 5.87 16.78
C GLN A 385 9.87 6.18 16.88
N GLU A 386 9.52 7.07 17.80
CA GLU A 386 8.16 7.48 18.13
C GLU A 386 7.44 8.15 16.95
N HIS A 387 8.19 8.69 15.99
CA HIS A 387 7.66 9.38 14.83
C HIS A 387 7.42 8.49 13.60
N HIS A 388 7.96 7.25 13.58
CA HIS A 388 7.79 6.31 12.46
C HIS A 388 6.32 6.01 12.13
N SER A 389 5.49 5.92 13.17
CA SER A 389 4.06 5.60 13.03
C SER A 389 3.29 6.62 12.19
N GLY A 390 3.73 7.89 12.22
CA GLY A 390 3.17 8.97 11.39
C GLY A 390 3.54 8.90 9.91
N LYS A 391 4.47 8.00 9.53
CA LYS A 391 4.92 7.78 8.14
C LYS A 391 4.20 6.61 7.47
N LEU A 392 3.42 5.84 8.22
CA LEU A 392 2.69 4.68 7.70
C LEU A 392 1.55 5.10 6.78
N MET A 393 1.24 4.25 5.80
CA MET A 393 0.17 4.45 4.82
C MET A 393 -0.63 3.14 4.67
N LEU A 394 -1.89 3.24 4.24
CA LEU A 394 -2.70 2.06 3.91
C LEU A 394 -2.43 1.66 2.46
N ARG A 395 -1.73 0.54 2.22
CA ARG A 395 -1.46 0.05 0.86
C ARG A 395 -2.59 -0.84 0.34
N ARG A 396 -2.97 -0.69 -0.93
CA ARG A 396 -4.01 -1.46 -1.63
C ARG A 396 -3.53 -1.96 -2.99
N GLY A 397 -2.24 -2.29 -3.08
CA GLY A 397 -1.65 -2.72 -4.35
C GLY A 397 -2.22 -4.05 -4.85
N ILE A 398 -2.18 -4.24 -6.16
CA ILE A 398 -2.51 -5.51 -6.82
C ILE A 398 -1.56 -5.77 -7.97
N ALA A 399 -1.25 -7.04 -8.22
CA ALA A 399 -0.41 -7.44 -9.35
C ALA A 399 -1.17 -7.27 -10.68
N PHE A 400 -0.49 -6.79 -11.73
CA PHE A 400 -1.02 -6.71 -13.11
C PHE A 400 -0.14 -7.48 -14.10
N GLY A 401 -0.72 -7.87 -15.22
CA GLY A 401 -0.02 -8.65 -16.24
C GLY A 401 -0.09 -10.16 -16.02
N PRO A 402 0.33 -10.95 -17.03
CA PRO A 402 0.30 -12.40 -17.00
C PRO A 402 1.50 -13.01 -16.25
N GLU A 403 1.40 -14.29 -15.90
CA GLU A 403 2.56 -15.06 -15.45
C GLU A 403 3.59 -15.19 -16.59
N GLU A 404 4.86 -15.44 -16.25
CA GLU A 404 5.91 -15.65 -17.26
C GLU A 404 5.68 -16.93 -18.07
N GLU A 405 5.08 -17.95 -17.45
CA GLU A 405 4.68 -19.19 -18.11
C GLU A 405 3.50 -18.99 -19.07
N GLU A 406 2.66 -17.98 -18.84
CA GLU A 406 1.55 -17.62 -19.72
C GLU A 406 2.06 -16.79 -20.91
N MET A 407 2.86 -15.75 -20.65
CA MET A 407 3.45 -14.88 -21.68
C MET A 407 4.78 -14.30 -21.19
N SER A 408 5.91 -14.76 -21.73
CA SER A 408 7.26 -14.42 -21.24
C SER A 408 7.62 -12.94 -21.34
N ASP A 409 7.24 -12.29 -22.45
CA ASP A 409 7.69 -10.94 -22.79
C ASP A 409 6.65 -9.85 -22.47
N ALA A 410 5.57 -10.21 -21.78
CA ALA A 410 4.52 -9.27 -21.39
C ALA A 410 4.94 -8.41 -20.20
N ASP A 411 4.48 -7.16 -20.21
CA ASP A 411 4.52 -6.27 -19.05
C ASP A 411 3.79 -6.91 -17.86
N ARG A 412 4.44 -6.87 -16.70
CA ARG A 412 3.87 -7.33 -15.44
C ARG A 412 4.43 -6.53 -14.28
N GLY A 413 3.68 -6.44 -13.20
CA GLY A 413 4.17 -5.77 -12.01
C GLY A 413 3.08 -5.47 -11.01
N LEU A 414 3.18 -4.31 -10.37
CA LEU A 414 2.31 -3.90 -9.28
C LEU A 414 1.63 -2.57 -9.60
N LEU A 415 0.30 -2.57 -9.51
CA LEU A 415 -0.48 -1.34 -9.39
C LEU A 415 -0.41 -0.90 -7.93
N PHE A 416 0.57 -0.07 -7.58
CA PHE A 416 0.73 0.44 -6.23
C PHE A 416 -0.32 1.52 -5.95
N LEU A 417 -1.04 1.34 -4.83
CA LEU A 417 -2.08 2.25 -4.36
C LEU A 417 -1.86 2.49 -2.86
N SER A 418 -1.84 3.75 -2.41
CA SER A 418 -1.77 4.06 -0.97
C SER A 418 -2.63 5.23 -0.53
N TYR A 419 -3.18 5.13 0.68
CA TYR A 419 -4.03 6.16 1.30
C TYR A 419 -3.37 6.80 2.52
N GLN A 420 -3.47 8.12 2.58
CA GLN A 420 -2.83 8.98 3.58
C GLN A 420 -3.52 10.35 3.69
N THR A 421 -3.26 11.12 4.75
CA THR A 421 -3.70 12.53 4.85
C THR A 421 -2.62 13.54 4.49
N SER A 422 -1.36 13.10 4.31
CA SER A 422 -0.32 13.90 3.65
C SER A 422 0.54 13.03 2.75
N ILE A 423 0.65 13.42 1.47
CA ILE A 423 1.50 12.74 0.50
C ILE A 423 2.97 13.04 0.83
N VAL A 424 3.27 14.30 1.13
CA VAL A 424 4.62 14.76 1.48
C VAL A 424 5.15 14.04 2.71
N GLU A 425 4.36 13.95 3.78
CA GLU A 425 4.82 13.40 5.07
C GLU A 425 4.76 11.87 5.14
N GLN A 426 4.11 11.18 4.20
CA GLN A 426 3.95 9.72 4.21
C GLN A 426 4.58 9.08 2.97
N PHE A 427 3.86 8.97 1.85
CA PHE A 427 4.37 8.29 0.65
C PHE A 427 5.70 8.87 0.15
N LYS A 428 5.76 10.19 -0.05
CA LYS A 428 6.95 10.86 -0.58
C LYS A 428 8.10 10.79 0.40
N PHE A 429 7.83 10.98 1.70
CA PHE A 429 8.84 10.80 2.74
C PHE A 429 9.45 9.40 2.71
N VAL A 430 8.63 8.35 2.68
CA VAL A 430 9.12 6.96 2.65
C VAL A 430 9.93 6.68 1.37
N GLN A 431 9.48 7.15 0.20
CA GLN A 431 10.23 6.94 -1.04
C GLN A 431 11.54 7.74 -1.06
N VAL A 432 11.49 9.04 -0.76
CA VAL A 432 12.61 9.97 -0.97
C VAL A 432 13.59 9.97 0.19
N ASN A 433 13.08 10.07 1.43
CA ASN A 433 13.92 10.22 2.62
C ASN A 433 14.43 8.89 3.16
N TRP A 434 13.73 7.79 2.89
CA TRP A 434 14.15 6.45 3.31
C TRP A 434 14.61 5.62 2.11
N ALA A 435 13.71 5.17 1.24
CA ALA A 435 14.05 4.17 0.24
C ALA A 435 15.17 4.61 -0.73
N ASN A 436 15.15 5.87 -1.19
CA ASN A 436 16.19 6.40 -2.08
C ASN A 436 17.48 6.80 -1.35
N ALA A 437 17.41 7.01 -0.04
CA ALA A 437 18.52 7.57 0.73
C ALA A 437 19.49 6.47 1.14
N THR A 438 20.79 6.67 0.90
CA THR A 438 21.80 5.68 1.34
C THR A 438 22.13 5.79 2.83
N GLN A 439 21.86 6.95 3.43
CA GLN A 439 22.23 7.26 4.83
C GLN A 439 21.04 7.18 5.80
N ARG A 440 19.84 6.90 5.30
CA ARG A 440 18.59 6.91 6.07
C ARG A 440 17.74 5.70 5.67
N PRO A 441 16.83 5.23 6.54
CA PRO A 441 16.66 5.64 7.94
C PRO A 441 17.82 5.18 8.83
N THR A 442 18.61 4.19 8.38
CA THR A 442 19.58 3.46 9.22
C THR A 442 21.04 3.56 8.80
N GLY A 443 21.35 4.05 7.59
CA GLY A 443 22.73 4.29 7.15
C GLY A 443 23.40 3.18 6.31
N ASP A 444 22.65 2.17 5.88
CA ASP A 444 23.21 0.93 5.32
C ASP A 444 23.06 0.77 3.80
N GLY A 445 22.79 1.88 3.11
CA GLY A 445 22.47 1.88 1.69
C GLY A 445 20.98 2.08 1.41
N ALA A 446 20.69 2.36 0.14
CA ALA A 446 19.34 2.54 -0.34
C ALA A 446 18.57 1.22 -0.36
N ASP A 447 17.25 1.31 -0.39
CA ASP A 447 16.36 0.18 -0.56
C ASP A 447 16.68 -0.58 -1.87
N PRO A 448 16.90 -1.90 -1.80
CA PRO A 448 17.30 -2.67 -2.98
C PRO A 448 16.16 -2.84 -4.00
N ILE A 449 14.91 -2.85 -3.55
CA ILE A 449 13.73 -3.16 -4.36
C ILE A 449 13.20 -1.90 -5.05
N ILE A 450 12.95 -0.83 -4.28
CA ILE A 450 12.29 0.39 -4.76
C ILE A 450 13.16 1.64 -4.68
N GLY A 451 14.36 1.57 -4.12
CA GLY A 451 15.26 2.72 -4.01
C GLY A 451 15.76 3.15 -5.38
N GLN A 452 15.65 4.44 -5.67
CA GLN A 452 16.00 5.06 -6.94
C GLN A 452 17.02 6.19 -6.75
N ASN A 453 17.81 6.47 -7.78
CA ASN A 453 18.82 7.52 -7.80
C ASN A 453 18.63 8.55 -8.94
N GLY A 454 17.52 8.47 -9.69
CA GLY A 454 17.25 9.37 -10.82
C GLY A 454 18.05 9.09 -12.08
N THR A 455 18.85 8.02 -12.10
CA THR A 455 19.71 7.69 -13.25
C THR A 455 19.25 6.41 -13.95
N LEU A 456 19.59 6.30 -15.24
CA LEU A 456 19.49 5.03 -15.96
C LEU A 456 20.65 4.08 -15.65
N ASP A 457 21.70 4.60 -15.00
CA ASP A 457 22.83 3.83 -14.52
C ASP A 457 22.43 3.03 -13.27
N ASN A 458 22.73 1.73 -13.30
CA ASN A 458 22.29 0.79 -12.28
C ASN A 458 23.46 0.09 -11.60
N GLU A 459 24.69 0.61 -11.71
CA GLU A 459 25.82 0.11 -10.93
C GLU A 459 25.67 0.50 -9.44
N ARG A 460 24.81 -0.22 -8.72
CA ARG A 460 24.62 -0.08 -7.28
C ARG A 460 25.34 -1.20 -6.55
N ARG A 461 25.60 -0.98 -5.25
CA ARG A 461 26.11 -2.02 -4.36
C ARG A 461 25.34 -2.00 -3.06
N ILE A 462 25.14 -3.19 -2.49
CA ILE A 462 24.49 -3.36 -1.19
C ILE A 462 25.45 -4.03 -0.21
N GLN A 463 25.36 -3.63 1.06
CA GLN A 463 26.06 -4.28 2.14
C GLN A 463 25.16 -5.36 2.76
N LEU A 464 25.60 -6.61 2.69
CA LEU A 464 24.93 -7.75 3.33
C LEU A 464 25.84 -8.36 4.40
N PHE A 465 25.25 -9.02 5.39
CA PHE A 465 25.95 -9.98 6.23
C PHE A 465 25.72 -11.35 5.64
N SER A 466 26.76 -11.97 5.10
CA SER A 466 26.73 -13.34 4.56
C SER A 466 26.24 -14.37 5.58
N PRO A 467 25.91 -15.62 5.15
CA PRO A 467 25.55 -16.71 6.06
C PRO A 467 26.57 -16.92 7.19
N SER A 468 27.88 -16.77 6.93
CA SER A 468 28.90 -16.84 7.98
C SER A 468 29.05 -15.54 8.81
N ARG A 469 28.10 -14.60 8.71
CA ARG A 469 28.04 -13.29 9.38
C ARG A 469 29.19 -12.33 9.06
N ARG A 470 29.84 -12.50 7.89
CA ARG A 470 30.85 -11.55 7.39
C ARG A 470 30.19 -10.47 6.54
N GLN A 471 30.61 -9.22 6.69
CA GLN A 471 30.18 -8.14 5.79
C GLN A 471 30.66 -8.44 4.36
N GLN A 472 29.73 -8.51 3.42
CA GLN A 472 30.01 -8.67 1.99
C GLN A 472 29.35 -7.55 1.19
N ARG A 473 30.11 -6.89 0.32
CA ARG A 473 29.61 -5.81 -0.54
C ARG A 473 29.24 -6.40 -1.91
N CYS A 474 27.96 -6.65 -2.11
CA CYS A 474 27.45 -7.35 -3.29
C CYS A 474 27.04 -6.35 -4.40
N PRO A 475 27.16 -6.73 -5.68
CA PRO A 475 26.58 -5.97 -6.79
C PRO A 475 25.05 -5.92 -6.64
N LEU A 476 24.44 -4.77 -6.95
CA LEU A 476 22.98 -4.54 -6.91
C LEU A 476 22.52 -4.03 -8.27
N ASP A 477 22.88 -4.79 -9.31
CA ASP A 477 22.74 -4.34 -10.68
C ASP A 477 21.29 -4.46 -11.18
N GLY A 478 20.90 -3.48 -11.99
CA GLY A 478 19.65 -3.49 -12.74
C GLY A 478 18.50 -2.71 -12.11
N ARG A 479 17.51 -2.43 -12.95
CA ARG A 479 16.26 -1.76 -12.62
C ARG A 479 15.14 -2.78 -12.53
N TRP A 480 14.93 -3.30 -11.33
CA TRP A 480 13.95 -4.37 -11.13
C TRP A 480 12.53 -3.81 -11.08
N VAL A 481 12.36 -2.65 -10.46
CA VAL A 481 11.08 -1.92 -10.41
C VAL A 481 11.22 -0.64 -11.22
N VAL A 482 10.34 -0.45 -12.20
CA VAL A 482 10.33 0.69 -13.11
C VAL A 482 8.97 1.39 -13.06
N ALA A 483 8.99 2.68 -12.82
CA ALA A 483 7.81 3.52 -12.89
C ALA A 483 7.37 3.70 -14.33
N THR A 484 6.11 3.40 -14.63
CA THR A 484 5.56 3.58 -15.99
C THR A 484 4.41 4.58 -16.06
N GLY A 485 4.19 5.31 -14.96
CA GLY A 485 3.17 6.34 -14.80
C GLY A 485 2.57 6.31 -13.39
N GLY A 486 1.81 7.35 -13.05
CA GLY A 486 1.17 7.47 -11.76
C GLY A 486 0.49 8.82 -11.56
N GLY A 487 -0.14 9.01 -10.40
CA GLY A 487 -0.83 10.24 -10.09
C GLY A 487 -1.13 10.39 -8.60
N TYR A 488 -1.47 11.63 -8.23
CA TYR A 488 -1.94 11.98 -6.90
C TYR A 488 -3.40 12.46 -6.99
N PHE A 489 -4.24 11.91 -6.13
CA PHE A 489 -5.68 12.13 -6.19
C PHE A 489 -6.22 12.47 -4.80
N VAL A 490 -7.31 13.23 -4.75
CA VAL A 490 -8.18 13.23 -3.57
C VAL A 490 -9.21 12.12 -3.70
N VAL A 491 -9.58 11.55 -2.57
CA VAL A 491 -10.68 10.59 -2.43
C VAL A 491 -11.68 11.23 -1.48
N PRO A 492 -12.65 11.99 -2.01
CA PRO A 492 -13.68 12.62 -1.19
C PRO A 492 -14.55 11.55 -0.51
N SER A 493 -15.23 11.93 0.56
CA SER A 493 -16.29 11.10 1.15
C SER A 493 -17.50 11.00 0.20
N ILE A 494 -18.48 10.16 0.50
CA ILE A 494 -19.72 10.06 -0.29
C ILE A 494 -20.43 11.42 -0.33
N GLY A 495 -20.56 12.10 0.82
CA GLY A 495 -21.08 13.47 0.89
C GLY A 495 -20.18 14.48 0.17
N GLY A 496 -18.86 14.32 0.25
CA GLY A 496 -17.91 15.12 -0.52
C GLY A 496 -18.09 14.98 -2.04
N LEU A 497 -18.33 13.76 -2.54
CA LEU A 497 -18.64 13.51 -3.94
C LEU A 497 -19.98 14.12 -4.34
N ARG A 498 -21.05 14.00 -3.53
CA ARG A 498 -22.34 14.67 -3.79
C ARG A 498 -22.14 16.17 -4.01
N HIS A 499 -21.41 16.80 -3.10
CA HIS A 499 -21.10 18.23 -3.17
C HIS A 499 -20.33 18.59 -4.45
N LEU A 500 -19.25 17.88 -4.75
CA LEU A 500 -18.40 18.17 -5.92
C LEU A 500 -19.13 17.93 -7.25
N LEU A 501 -19.93 16.88 -7.32
CA LEU A 501 -20.59 16.45 -8.56
C LEU A 501 -21.97 17.10 -8.76
N HIS A 502 -22.40 17.98 -7.84
CA HIS A 502 -23.70 18.66 -7.88
C HIS A 502 -24.87 17.67 -7.98
N VAL A 503 -24.78 16.57 -7.24
CA VAL A 503 -25.87 15.60 -7.13
C VAL A 503 -26.74 16.04 -5.95
N ASP A 504 -27.90 16.63 -6.24
CA ASP A 504 -28.87 17.02 -5.23
C ASP A 504 -29.36 15.80 -4.45
N GLU A 505 -29.66 15.98 -3.16
CA GLU A 505 -30.44 14.98 -2.41
C GLU A 505 -31.86 15.00 -2.97
N GLU A 506 -32.17 14.11 -3.92
CA GLU A 506 -33.57 13.81 -4.20
C GLU A 506 -34.21 13.37 -2.88
N SER A 507 -35.18 14.17 -2.42
CA SER A 507 -35.98 13.86 -1.25
C SER A 507 -36.57 12.46 -1.43
N PRO A 508 -36.46 11.55 -0.45
CA PRO A 508 -37.02 10.22 -0.60
C PRO A 508 -38.51 10.33 -0.87
N SER A 509 -38.93 9.87 -2.05
CA SER A 509 -40.32 9.74 -2.47
C SER A 509 -41.05 8.64 -1.70
#